data_AF-J3LMW0-F1
#
_entry.id   AF-J3LMW0-F1
#
_cell.length_a   1.000
_cell.length_b   1.000
_cell.length_c   1.000
_cell.angle_alpha   90.00
_cell.angle_beta   90.00
_cell.angle_gamma   90.00
#
_symmetry.space_group_name_H-M   'P 1'
#
loop_
_entity.id
_entity.type
_entity.pdbx_description
1 polymer ?
#
loop_
_entity_poly.entity_id
_entity_poly.type
_entity_poly.pdbx_seq_one_letter_code
_entity_poly.pdbx_strand_id
1 'polypeptide(L)'
;MYTARKKIQKEKGLEPSEFEDSVAQAFFDLENSNQELKSELKDLYINNAVQMDVAGNRKAVVIHVPYRLRKAFKKIHVRLVRELEKKFSGKDVVIVATRRIVRPPKKGSAVQRPRTRTLTAVHDGVLEDVVYPAEIVGKRIRYRLDGAKVIKIFLDPKERNNTEYKLETFSAVYRRLCGKDVAFEYPTTENA
;
A
#
# COMPACT_ATOMS: atom_id res chain seq x y z
N MET A 1 -1.73 30.81 1.31
CA MET A 1 -0.79 29.98 2.08
C MET A 1 -0.91 28.51 1.67
N TYR A 2 0.21 27.88 1.30
CA TYR A 2 0.32 26.43 1.18
C TYR A 2 0.63 25.89 2.58
N THR A 3 -0.31 25.17 3.18
CA THR A 3 -0.14 24.56 4.51
C THR A 3 -0.03 23.05 4.35
N ALA A 4 0.73 22.40 5.24
CA ALA A 4 0.87 20.94 5.26
C ALA A 4 -0.50 20.23 5.31
N ARG A 5 -1.51 20.86 5.92
CA ARG A 5 -2.90 20.39 5.93
C ARG A 5 -3.52 20.17 4.55
N LYS A 6 -3.03 20.82 3.47
CA LYS A 6 -3.53 20.56 2.12
C LYS A 6 -3.10 19.18 1.58
N LYS A 7 -2.05 18.58 2.14
CA LYS A 7 -1.56 17.25 1.75
C LYS A 7 -2.39 16.11 2.33
N ILE A 8 -3.27 16.39 3.28
CA ILE A 8 -4.20 15.42 3.82
C ILE A 8 -5.65 15.84 3.54
N GLN A 9 -6.42 14.91 2.97
CA GLN A 9 -7.85 15.10 2.74
C GLN A 9 -8.59 13.88 3.27
N LYS A 10 -9.19 14.03 4.45
CA LYS A 10 -10.03 12.98 5.03
C LYS A 10 -11.40 12.93 4.37
N GLU A 11 -11.94 11.73 4.25
CA GLU A 11 -13.35 11.57 3.91
C GLU A 11 -14.21 12.15 5.05
N LYS A 12 -15.27 12.88 4.68
CA LYS A 12 -16.27 13.47 5.61
C LYS A 12 -15.78 14.60 6.53
N GLY A 13 -14.66 15.25 6.21
CA GLY A 13 -14.21 16.45 6.94
C GLY A 13 -13.77 16.18 8.39
N LEU A 14 -13.42 14.93 8.70
CA LEU A 14 -12.82 14.56 9.98
C LEU A 14 -11.47 15.24 10.15
N GLU A 15 -11.13 15.61 11.39
CA GLU A 15 -9.83 16.18 11.70
C GLU A 15 -8.71 15.12 11.57
N PRO A 16 -7.54 15.49 11.02
CA PRO A 16 -6.35 14.64 11.06
C PRO A 16 -5.96 14.23 12.48
N SER A 17 -5.45 13.00 12.62
CA SER A 17 -4.74 12.58 13.83
C SER A 17 -3.33 13.16 13.85
N GLU A 18 -2.72 13.20 15.04
CA GLU A 18 -1.34 13.70 15.21
C GLU A 18 -0.34 12.97 14.29
N PHE A 19 -0.51 11.66 14.14
CA PHE A 19 0.35 10.87 13.27
C PHE A 19 0.17 11.24 11.79
N GLU A 20 -1.07 11.42 11.36
CA GLU A 20 -1.38 11.86 10.00
C GLU A 20 -0.87 13.26 9.70
N ASP A 21 -0.94 14.18 10.67
CA ASP A 21 -0.35 15.51 10.55
C ASP A 21 1.18 15.43 10.42
N SER A 22 1.85 14.52 11.14
CA SER A 22 3.28 14.29 10.98
C SER A 22 3.64 13.81 9.57
N VAL A 23 2.82 12.93 8.99
CA VAL A 23 3.01 12.42 7.63
C VAL A 23 2.74 13.54 6.62
N ALA A 24 1.67 14.32 6.79
CA ALA A 24 1.35 15.45 5.93
C ALA A 24 2.45 16.53 5.95
N GLN A 25 3.03 16.80 7.11
CA GLN A 25 4.20 17.66 7.26
C GLN A 25 5.41 17.08 6.52
N ALA A 26 5.68 15.78 6.67
CA ALA A 26 6.77 15.13 5.95
C ALA A 26 6.63 15.28 4.43
N PHE A 27 5.42 15.12 3.87
CA PHE A 27 5.16 15.38 2.45
C PHE A 27 5.39 16.83 2.05
N PHE A 28 5.02 17.78 2.90
CA PHE A 28 5.23 19.21 2.65
C PHE A 28 6.71 19.59 2.63
N ASP A 29 7.53 19.12 3.58
CA ASP A 29 8.95 19.46 3.51
C ASP A 29 9.64 18.76 2.35
N LEU A 30 9.19 17.57 1.94
CA LEU A 30 9.73 16.89 0.74
C LEU A 30 9.41 17.65 -0.55
N GLU A 31 8.24 18.28 -0.64
CA GLU A 31 7.89 19.17 -1.76
C GLU A 31 8.80 20.40 -1.82
N ASN A 32 9.24 20.92 -0.66
CA ASN A 32 10.09 22.11 -0.59
C ASN A 32 11.58 21.79 -0.71
N SER A 33 12.02 20.64 -0.23
CA SER A 33 13.44 20.27 -0.21
C SER A 33 13.95 19.76 -1.56
N ASN A 34 13.12 19.03 -2.31
CA ASN A 34 13.52 18.37 -3.55
C ASN A 34 12.84 18.99 -4.76
N GLN A 35 13.61 19.75 -5.57
CA GLN A 35 13.09 20.42 -6.77
C GLN A 35 12.52 19.44 -7.81
N GLU A 36 13.08 18.24 -7.93
CA GLU A 36 12.60 17.21 -8.85
C GLU A 36 11.23 16.64 -8.46
N LEU A 37 11.01 16.40 -7.16
CA LEU A 37 9.76 15.84 -6.65
C LEU A 37 8.66 16.89 -6.48
N LYS A 38 9.04 18.17 -6.40
CA LYS A 38 8.12 19.29 -6.16
C LYS A 38 6.96 19.33 -7.15
N SER A 39 7.27 19.24 -8.44
CA SER A 39 6.24 19.31 -9.50
C SER A 39 5.25 18.16 -9.42
N GLU A 40 5.74 16.95 -9.13
CA GLU A 40 4.93 15.73 -9.07
C GLU A 40 4.17 15.62 -7.75
N LEU A 41 4.72 16.10 -6.64
CA LEU A 41 4.11 16.05 -5.31
C LEU A 41 3.06 17.14 -5.08
N LYS A 42 3.14 18.30 -5.77
CA LYS A 42 2.29 19.46 -5.54
C LYS A 42 0.80 19.13 -5.48
N ASP A 43 0.32 18.35 -6.45
CA ASP A 43 -1.10 17.98 -6.61
C ASP A 43 -1.47 16.67 -5.90
N LEU A 44 -0.50 16.01 -5.26
CA LEU A 44 -0.72 14.77 -4.53
C LEU A 44 -1.12 15.03 -3.09
N TYR A 45 -2.07 14.21 -2.62
CA TYR A 45 -2.56 14.22 -1.25
C TYR A 45 -2.88 12.78 -0.80
N ILE A 46 -2.97 12.60 0.51
CA ILE A 46 -3.25 11.34 1.18
C ILE A 46 -4.62 11.39 1.85
N ASN A 47 -5.25 10.22 1.99
CA ASN A 47 -6.55 10.07 2.66
C ASN A 47 -6.39 9.79 4.16
N ASN A 48 -5.41 8.97 4.50
CA ASN A 48 -5.16 8.48 5.85
C ASN A 48 -3.71 7.98 5.93
N ALA A 49 -3.12 7.96 7.12
CA ALA A 49 -1.88 7.28 7.41
C ALA A 49 -2.03 6.49 8.72
N VAL A 50 -1.66 5.22 8.69
CA VAL A 50 -1.78 4.32 9.85
C VAL A 50 -0.41 3.76 10.18
N GLN A 51 -0.03 3.86 11.46
CA GLN A 51 1.13 3.16 11.98
C GLN A 51 0.72 1.76 12.43
N MET A 52 1.53 0.76 12.07
CA MET A 52 1.32 -0.63 12.43
C MET A 52 2.59 -1.25 12.99
N ASP A 53 2.44 -2.17 13.94
CA ASP A 53 3.57 -2.95 14.42
C ASP A 53 3.76 -4.19 13.53
N VAL A 54 5.02 -4.48 13.20
CA VAL A 54 5.45 -5.62 12.38
C VAL A 54 6.25 -6.57 13.27
N ALA A 55 6.40 -7.83 12.84
CA ALA A 55 7.33 -8.75 13.46
C ALA A 55 8.76 -8.16 13.53
N GLY A 56 9.52 -8.58 14.54
CA GLY A 56 10.91 -8.12 14.71
C GLY A 56 11.06 -6.72 15.32
N ASN A 57 10.08 -6.25 16.10
CA ASN A 57 10.10 -4.93 16.79
C ASN A 57 10.21 -3.72 15.83
N ARG A 58 9.90 -3.92 14.54
CA ARG A 58 9.83 -2.87 13.52
C ARG A 58 8.40 -2.33 13.44
N LYS A 59 8.28 -1.08 13.01
CA LYS A 59 6.98 -0.46 12.74
C LYS A 59 6.85 -0.15 11.27
N ALA A 60 5.64 -0.22 10.73
CA ALA A 60 5.35 0.16 9.37
C ALA A 60 4.41 1.37 9.34
N VAL A 61 4.62 2.25 8.37
CA VAL A 61 3.76 3.38 8.05
C VAL A 61 2.99 3.06 6.78
N VAL A 62 1.69 2.84 6.91
CA VAL A 62 0.80 2.58 5.78
C VAL A 62 0.14 3.88 5.38
N ILE A 63 0.44 4.37 4.18
CA ILE A 63 -0.10 5.61 3.64
C ILE A 63 -1.20 5.27 2.66
N HIS A 64 -2.41 5.73 2.98
CA HIS A 64 -3.58 5.54 2.15
C HIS A 64 -3.75 6.67 1.16
N VAL A 65 -3.76 6.34 -0.13
CA VAL A 65 -3.82 7.30 -1.24
C VAL A 65 -5.14 7.17 -2.00
N PRO A 66 -5.74 8.27 -2.51
CA PRO A 66 -6.88 8.18 -3.41
C PRO A 66 -6.61 7.30 -4.63
N TYR A 67 -7.53 6.40 -4.98
CA TYR A 67 -7.38 5.52 -6.15
C TYR A 67 -7.10 6.28 -7.46
N ARG A 68 -7.62 7.51 -7.61
CA ARG A 68 -7.38 8.38 -8.77
C ARG A 68 -5.90 8.76 -8.92
N LEU A 69 -5.20 8.96 -7.81
CA LEU A 69 -3.80 9.40 -7.79
C LEU A 69 -2.80 8.23 -7.79
N ARG A 70 -3.28 6.98 -7.76
CA ARG A 70 -2.44 5.77 -7.70
C ARG A 70 -1.34 5.76 -8.75
N LYS A 71 -1.65 6.13 -10.00
CA LYS A 71 -0.68 6.12 -11.11
C LYS A 71 0.46 7.14 -10.88
N ALA A 72 0.12 8.33 -10.36
CA ALA A 72 1.11 9.35 -10.06
C ALA A 72 2.02 8.91 -8.89
N PHE A 73 1.44 8.33 -7.84
CA PHE A 73 2.23 7.77 -6.74
C PHE A 73 3.11 6.59 -7.17
N LYS A 74 2.65 5.72 -8.08
CA LYS A 74 3.49 4.65 -8.65
C LYS A 74 4.68 5.20 -9.43
N LYS A 75 4.50 6.29 -10.19
CA LYS A 75 5.60 6.94 -10.94
C LYS A 75 6.73 7.41 -10.01
N ILE A 76 6.39 7.94 -8.83
CA ILE A 76 7.37 8.52 -7.89
C ILE A 76 7.75 7.58 -6.75
N HIS A 77 7.19 6.38 -6.69
CA HIS A 77 7.19 5.52 -5.50
C HIS A 77 8.57 5.26 -4.94
N VAL A 78 9.52 4.79 -5.77
CA VAL A 78 10.85 4.39 -5.30
C VAL A 78 11.58 5.55 -4.64
N ARG A 79 11.49 6.75 -5.25
CA ARG A 79 12.08 7.99 -4.73
C ARG A 79 11.34 8.44 -3.47
N LEU A 80 10.02 8.45 -3.49
CA LEU A 80 9.18 8.90 -2.39
C LEU A 80 9.36 8.03 -1.13
N VAL A 81 9.32 6.71 -1.28
CA VAL A 81 9.49 5.76 -0.17
C VAL A 81 10.88 5.91 0.44
N ARG A 82 11.93 6.03 -0.36
CA ARG A 82 13.29 6.26 0.13
C ARG A 82 13.41 7.53 0.98
N GLU A 83 12.81 8.63 0.53
CA GLU A 83 12.85 9.89 1.27
C GLU A 83 11.98 9.86 2.54
N LEU A 84 10.84 9.18 2.51
CA LEU A 84 9.99 8.99 3.69
C LEU A 84 10.66 8.07 4.71
N GLU A 85 11.37 7.03 4.30
CA GLU A 85 12.10 6.13 5.21
C GLU A 85 13.29 6.82 5.90
N LYS A 86 13.94 7.78 5.22
CA LYS A 86 14.94 8.64 5.88
C LYS A 86 14.32 9.48 7.00
N LYS A 87 13.13 10.05 6.77
CA LYS A 87 12.41 10.85 7.77
C LYS A 87 11.86 9.99 8.92
N PHE A 88 11.30 8.83 8.58
CA PHE A 88 10.74 7.88 9.52
C PHE A 88 11.72 6.74 9.77
N SER A 89 12.89 7.08 10.33
CA SER A 89 13.96 6.11 10.62
C SER A 89 13.43 4.89 11.39
N GLY A 90 13.84 3.70 10.95
CA GLY A 90 13.42 2.42 11.54
C GLY A 90 11.97 2.02 11.25
N LYS A 91 11.25 2.77 10.39
CA LYS A 91 9.91 2.41 9.95
C LYS A 91 9.85 2.14 8.46
N ASP A 92 9.19 1.05 8.07
CA ASP A 92 8.97 0.72 6.67
C ASP A 92 7.77 1.47 6.13
N VAL A 93 7.90 2.11 4.97
CA VAL A 93 6.81 2.87 4.38
C VAL A 93 6.16 2.08 3.24
N VAL A 94 4.84 1.92 3.32
CA VAL A 94 4.02 1.22 2.30
C VAL A 94 2.89 2.13 1.84
N ILE A 95 2.69 2.26 0.53
CA ILE A 95 1.65 3.11 -0.06
C ILE A 95 0.54 2.22 -0.62
N VAL A 96 -0.70 2.42 -0.15
CA VAL A 96 -1.85 1.61 -0.56
C VAL A 96 -2.98 2.51 -1.06
N ALA A 97 -3.52 2.24 -2.25
CA ALA A 97 -4.68 3.00 -2.71
C ALA A 97 -5.97 2.59 -1.98
N THR A 98 -6.75 3.57 -1.53
CA THR A 98 -8.07 3.35 -0.92
C THR A 98 -9.07 2.92 -1.98
N ARG A 99 -9.53 1.67 -1.88
CA ARG A 99 -10.53 1.09 -2.79
C ARG A 99 -11.83 0.83 -2.02
N ARG A 100 -12.96 1.22 -2.61
CA ARG A 100 -14.29 0.98 -2.02
C ARG A 100 -14.81 -0.40 -2.42
N ILE A 101 -15.00 -1.27 -1.43
CA ILE A 101 -15.68 -2.56 -1.61
C ILE A 101 -17.18 -2.33 -1.58
N VAL A 102 -17.90 -2.82 -2.59
CA VAL A 102 -19.36 -2.77 -2.64
C VAL A 102 -19.90 -4.18 -2.38
N ARG A 103 -20.89 -4.32 -1.51
CA ARG A 103 -21.51 -5.63 -1.23
C ARG A 103 -22.25 -6.15 -2.47
N PRO A 104 -22.34 -7.47 -2.68
CA PRO A 104 -23.19 -8.02 -3.73
C PRO A 104 -24.63 -7.48 -3.59
N PRO A 105 -25.30 -7.14 -4.71
CA PRO A 105 -26.69 -6.70 -4.66
C PRO A 105 -27.57 -7.80 -4.09
N LYS A 106 -28.61 -7.42 -3.33
CA LYS A 106 -29.63 -8.36 -2.83
C LYS A 106 -30.45 -8.90 -4.01
N LYS A 107 -30.98 -10.13 -3.89
CA LYS A 107 -31.90 -10.71 -4.88
C LYS A 107 -33.06 -9.73 -5.13
N GLY A 108 -33.34 -9.42 -6.41
CA GLY A 108 -34.37 -8.45 -6.82
C GLY A 108 -33.89 -7.01 -7.02
N SER A 109 -32.62 -6.69 -6.74
CA SER A 109 -32.07 -5.37 -7.07
C SER A 109 -31.62 -5.30 -8.53
N ALA A 110 -32.04 -4.25 -9.24
CA ALA A 110 -31.58 -3.95 -10.60
C ALA A 110 -30.14 -3.37 -10.65
N VAL A 111 -29.54 -3.04 -9.49
CA VAL A 111 -28.23 -2.39 -9.44
C VAL A 111 -27.11 -3.42 -9.67
N GLN A 112 -26.44 -3.32 -10.82
CA GLN A 112 -25.27 -4.15 -11.11
C GLN A 112 -24.02 -3.61 -10.42
N ARG A 113 -23.36 -4.45 -9.61
CA ARG A 113 -22.09 -4.10 -8.97
C ARG A 113 -20.94 -4.11 -10.00
N PRO A 114 -20.11 -3.05 -10.07
CA PRO A 114 -18.88 -3.08 -10.87
C PRO A 114 -17.91 -4.17 -10.40
N ARG A 115 -17.30 -4.90 -11.34
CA ARG A 115 -16.33 -5.98 -11.04
C ARG A 115 -15.10 -5.47 -10.27
N THR A 116 -14.67 -4.24 -10.54
CA THR A 116 -13.55 -3.57 -9.87
C THR A 116 -13.81 -3.29 -8.37
N ARG A 117 -15.07 -3.32 -7.93
CA ARG A 117 -15.47 -3.09 -6.52
C ARG A 117 -15.86 -4.38 -5.80
N THR A 118 -15.49 -5.54 -6.34
CA THR A 118 -15.63 -6.83 -5.67
C THR A 118 -14.57 -6.98 -4.57
N LEU A 119 -14.87 -7.76 -3.53
CA LEU A 119 -13.91 -8.05 -2.44
C LEU A 119 -12.60 -8.63 -2.98
N THR A 120 -12.71 -9.60 -3.90
CA THR A 120 -11.55 -10.27 -4.50
C THR A 120 -10.69 -9.31 -5.31
N ALA A 121 -11.28 -8.54 -6.23
CA ALA A 121 -10.53 -7.58 -7.05
C ALA A 121 -9.88 -6.47 -6.21
N VAL A 122 -10.54 -6.02 -5.14
CA VAL A 122 -9.94 -5.05 -4.23
C VAL A 122 -8.76 -5.65 -3.49
N HIS A 123 -8.86 -6.87 -2.98
CA HIS A 123 -7.77 -7.52 -2.27
C HIS A 123 -6.56 -7.76 -3.18
N ASP A 124 -6.79 -8.18 -4.42
CA ASP A 124 -5.73 -8.34 -5.41
C ASP A 124 -5.07 -7.00 -5.75
N GLY A 125 -5.85 -5.93 -5.92
CA GLY A 125 -5.31 -4.60 -6.14
C GLY A 125 -4.57 -4.01 -4.94
N VAL A 126 -4.96 -4.33 -3.70
CA VAL A 126 -4.21 -3.94 -2.49
C VAL A 126 -2.88 -4.67 -2.46
N LEU A 127 -2.87 -5.95 -2.81
CA LEU A 127 -1.66 -6.76 -2.84
C LEU A 127 -0.64 -6.21 -3.85
N GLU A 128 -1.09 -5.86 -5.06
CA GLU A 128 -0.25 -5.20 -6.09
C GLU A 128 0.32 -3.86 -5.65
N ASP A 129 -0.40 -3.10 -4.81
CA ASP A 129 0.10 -1.81 -4.34
C ASP A 129 1.12 -1.99 -3.21
N VAL A 130 0.93 -2.99 -2.34
CA VAL A 130 1.83 -3.29 -1.21
C VAL A 130 3.21 -3.72 -1.70
N VAL A 131 3.28 -4.54 -2.75
CA VAL A 131 4.56 -5.11 -3.22
C VAL A 131 5.32 -4.23 -4.22
N TYR A 132 4.71 -3.16 -4.71
CA TYR A 132 5.35 -2.25 -5.66
C TYR A 132 6.66 -1.70 -5.05
N PRO A 133 7.79 -1.67 -5.78
CA PRO A 133 7.96 -1.81 -7.24
C PRO A 133 8.00 -3.25 -7.78
N ALA A 134 8.11 -4.27 -6.94
CA ALA A 134 8.16 -5.64 -7.41
C ALA A 134 6.83 -6.07 -8.04
N GLU A 135 6.92 -6.77 -9.18
CA GLU A 135 5.75 -7.33 -9.85
C GLU A 135 5.45 -8.76 -9.36
N ILE A 136 4.17 -9.11 -9.34
CA ILE A 136 3.73 -10.46 -8.98
C ILE A 136 3.78 -11.33 -10.23
N VAL A 137 4.71 -12.27 -10.25
CA VAL A 137 4.88 -13.25 -11.35
C VAL A 137 3.88 -14.40 -11.20
N GLY A 138 3.58 -14.79 -9.97
CA GLY A 138 2.74 -15.94 -9.71
C GLY A 138 1.99 -15.86 -8.40
N LYS A 139 0.84 -16.53 -8.35
CA LYS A 139 0.03 -16.65 -7.15
C LYS A 139 -0.45 -18.09 -7.00
N ARG A 140 -0.04 -18.74 -5.92
CA ARG A 140 -0.51 -20.08 -5.55
C ARG A 140 -1.26 -19.99 -4.23
N ILE A 141 -2.29 -20.81 -4.08
CA ILE A 141 -3.03 -20.88 -2.83
C ILE A 141 -2.83 -22.28 -2.27
N ARG A 142 -2.21 -22.35 -1.09
CA ARG A 142 -2.06 -23.61 -0.35
C ARG A 142 -3.18 -23.72 0.67
N TYR A 143 -3.91 -24.82 0.60
CA TYR A 143 -4.87 -25.22 1.61
C TYR A 143 -4.19 -26.21 2.56
N ARG A 144 -4.27 -25.96 3.86
CA ARG A 144 -3.80 -26.88 4.91
C ARG A 144 -4.92 -27.85 5.30
N LEU A 145 -4.57 -28.94 5.98
CA LEU A 145 -5.52 -29.94 6.47
C LEU A 145 -6.57 -29.32 7.41
N ASP A 146 -6.17 -28.32 8.20
CA ASP A 146 -7.07 -27.59 9.11
C ASP A 146 -8.03 -26.61 8.39
N GLY A 147 -8.07 -26.62 7.06
CA GLY A 147 -8.84 -25.68 6.24
C GLY A 147 -8.22 -24.28 6.12
N ALA A 148 -7.14 -24.01 6.87
CA ALA A 148 -6.41 -22.75 6.79
C ALA A 148 -5.80 -22.52 5.40
N LYS A 149 -5.92 -21.29 4.90
CA LYS A 149 -5.48 -20.88 3.57
C LYS A 149 -4.28 -19.95 3.66
N VAL A 150 -3.19 -20.31 2.99
CA VAL A 150 -2.00 -19.47 2.84
C VAL A 150 -1.81 -19.13 1.37
N ILE A 151 -1.73 -17.85 1.05
CA ILE A 151 -1.51 -17.37 -0.31
C ILE A 151 0.00 -17.21 -0.50
N LYS A 152 0.59 -18.03 -1.36
CA LYS A 152 1.98 -17.90 -1.80
C LYS A 152 2.05 -16.98 -3.01
N ILE A 153 2.86 -15.94 -2.92
CA ILE A 153 3.05 -14.96 -3.98
C ILE A 153 4.49 -15.02 -4.42
N PHE A 154 4.68 -15.17 -5.73
CA PHE A 154 5.98 -15.15 -6.36
C PHE A 154 6.24 -13.75 -6.90
N LEU A 155 7.28 -13.10 -6.38
CA LEU A 155 7.74 -11.79 -6.83
C LEU A 155 8.80 -11.95 -7.92
N ASP A 156 8.96 -10.96 -8.78
CA ASP A 156 10.04 -10.93 -9.77
C ASP A 156 11.41 -10.91 -9.05
N PRO A 157 12.32 -11.87 -9.35
CA PRO A 157 13.66 -11.91 -8.74
C PRO A 157 14.52 -10.67 -9.03
N LYS A 158 14.22 -9.88 -10.07
CA LYS A 158 14.99 -8.67 -10.42
C LYS A 158 14.95 -7.60 -9.32
N GLU A 159 13.81 -7.46 -8.64
CA GLU A 159 13.61 -6.45 -7.59
C GLU A 159 13.96 -6.98 -6.19
N ARG A 160 14.55 -8.19 -6.10
CA ARG A 160 14.83 -8.85 -4.82
C ARG A 160 15.61 -7.97 -3.85
N ASN A 161 16.66 -7.30 -4.32
CA ASN A 161 17.50 -6.44 -3.47
C ASN A 161 16.71 -5.27 -2.84
N ASN A 162 15.66 -4.80 -3.50
CA ASN A 162 14.85 -3.67 -3.04
C ASN A 162 13.71 -4.09 -2.11
N THR A 163 13.19 -5.32 -2.24
CA THR A 163 11.99 -5.77 -1.51
C THR A 163 12.24 -6.82 -0.43
N GLU A 164 13.41 -7.48 -0.41
CA GLU A 164 13.70 -8.58 0.53
C GLU A 164 13.61 -8.17 2.01
N TYR A 165 14.08 -6.97 2.37
CA TYR A 165 14.00 -6.49 3.75
C TYR A 165 12.58 -6.09 4.22
N LYS A 166 11.59 -6.07 3.31
CA LYS A 166 10.20 -5.64 3.55
C LYS A 166 9.17 -6.78 3.51
N LEU A 167 9.57 -8.00 3.18
CA LEU A 167 8.62 -9.11 2.98
C LEU A 167 7.74 -9.37 4.20
N GLU A 168 8.31 -9.30 5.40
CA GLU A 168 7.58 -9.45 6.66
C GLU A 168 6.56 -8.32 6.86
N THR A 169 6.96 -7.08 6.56
CA THR A 169 6.08 -5.91 6.59
C THR A 169 4.92 -6.06 5.62
N PHE A 170 5.17 -6.51 4.39
CA PHE A 170 4.11 -6.74 3.40
C PHE A 170 3.09 -7.77 3.89
N SER A 171 3.55 -8.85 4.53
CA SER A 171 2.67 -9.89 5.07
C SER A 171 1.81 -9.35 6.21
N ALA A 172 2.42 -8.60 7.14
CA ALA A 172 1.72 -7.99 8.28
C ALA A 172 0.68 -6.95 7.84
N VAL A 173 1.05 -6.06 6.90
CA VAL A 173 0.15 -5.03 6.34
C VAL A 173 -1.02 -5.69 5.64
N TYR A 174 -0.77 -6.68 4.78
CA TYR A 174 -1.85 -7.36 4.05
C TYR A 174 -2.76 -8.16 4.99
N ARG A 175 -2.20 -8.84 5.99
CA ARG A 175 -2.98 -9.55 7.02
C ARG A 175 -3.91 -8.60 7.77
N ARG A 176 -3.43 -7.41 8.18
CA ARG A 176 -4.26 -6.43 8.90
C ARG A 176 -5.37 -5.84 8.02
N LEU A 177 -5.04 -5.49 6.77
CA LEU A 177 -6.00 -4.86 5.86
C LEU A 177 -7.04 -5.84 5.34
N CYS A 178 -6.64 -7.07 5.03
CA CYS A 178 -7.47 -8.05 4.30
C CYS A 178 -7.87 -9.28 5.11
N GLY A 179 -7.27 -9.52 6.29
CA GLY A 179 -7.53 -10.70 7.11
C GLY A 179 -7.06 -12.02 6.48
N LYS A 180 -6.11 -11.97 5.54
CA LYS A 180 -5.64 -13.14 4.77
C LYS A 180 -4.14 -13.33 4.98
N ASP A 181 -3.73 -14.58 5.18
CA ASP A 181 -2.32 -14.92 5.30
C ASP A 181 -1.64 -15.00 3.94
N VAL A 182 -0.50 -14.34 3.85
CA VAL A 182 0.33 -14.26 2.65
C VAL A 182 1.78 -14.60 2.99
N ALA A 183 2.40 -15.40 2.14
CA ALA A 183 3.83 -15.65 2.12
C ALA A 183 4.39 -15.17 0.78
N PHE A 184 5.45 -14.37 0.83
CA PHE A 184 6.16 -13.88 -0.35
C PHE A 184 7.41 -14.73 -0.58
N GLU A 185 7.57 -15.21 -1.80
CA GLU A 185 8.68 -16.05 -2.22
C GLU A 185 9.24 -15.48 -3.54
N TYR A 186 10.51 -15.70 -3.82
CA TYR A 186 11.07 -15.49 -5.17
C TYR A 186 11.13 -16.85 -5.87
N PRO A 187 10.78 -16.95 -7.16
CA PRO A 187 10.92 -18.20 -7.88
C PRO A 187 12.41 -18.58 -7.91
N THR A 188 12.75 -19.72 -7.32
CA THR A 188 14.02 -20.39 -7.59
C THR A 188 14.00 -20.80 -9.05
N THR A 189 14.95 -20.32 -9.84
CA THR A 189 15.05 -20.60 -11.27
C THR A 189 14.98 -22.11 -11.54
N GLU A 190 13.83 -22.58 -12.02
CA GLU A 190 13.69 -23.81 -12.81
C GLU A 190 13.14 -23.39 -14.17
N ASN A 191 13.98 -22.70 -14.94
CA ASN A 191 13.88 -22.78 -16.39
C ASN A 191 14.65 -24.04 -16.78
N ALA A 192 13.95 -25.17 -16.78
CA ALA A 192 14.37 -26.36 -17.52
C ALA A 192 13.96 -26.21 -18.99
#